data_AF-A0A7K0YU29-F1
#
_entry.id   AF-A0A7K0YU29-F1
#
_cell.length_a   1.000
_cell.length_b   1.000
_cell.length_c   1.000
_cell.angle_alpha   90.00
_cell.angle_beta   90.00
_cell.angle_gamma   90.00
#
_symmetry.space_group_name_H-M   'P 1'
#
loop_
_entity.id
_entity.type
_entity.pdbx_description
1 polymer ?
#
loop_
_entity_poly.entity_id
_entity_poly.type
_entity_poly.pdbx_seq_one_letter_code
_entity_poly.pdbx_strand_id
1 'polypeptide(L)' 'KGYLYPHDIDGGVAAQRYRDGNAPNYYEPSGHGREQELAERLARIRAILNGG' A
#
# COMPACT_ATOMS: atom_id res chain seq x y z
N LYS A 1 -15.98 14.47 -5.08
CA LYS A 1 -14.94 13.67 -5.78
C LYS A 1 -15.03 12.24 -5.26
N GLY A 2 -15.03 11.25 -6.16
CA GLY A 2 -15.50 9.88 -5.90
C GLY A 2 -14.40 8.86 -5.60
N TYR A 3 -14.85 7.62 -5.42
CA TYR A 3 -14.02 6.43 -5.21
C TYR A 3 -13.18 6.11 -6.44
N LEU A 4 -11.90 5.80 -6.22
CA LEU A 4 -10.99 5.26 -7.23
C LEU A 4 -11.09 3.73 -7.21
N TYR A 5 -11.52 3.14 -8.31
CA TYR A 5 -11.56 1.69 -8.46
C TYR A 5 -10.15 1.15 -8.75
N PRO A 6 -9.51 0.40 -7.83
CA PRO A 6 -8.10 0.02 -7.99
C PRO A 6 -7.82 -0.85 -9.21
N HIS A 7 -8.81 -1.61 -9.69
CA HIS A 7 -8.64 -2.52 -10.83
C HIS A 7 -8.58 -1.81 -12.19
N ASP A 8 -8.94 -0.52 -12.26
CA ASP A 8 -8.79 0.31 -13.46
C ASP A 8 -7.43 1.04 -13.50
N ILE A 9 -6.61 0.91 -12.44
CA ILE A 9 -5.34 1.62 -12.30
C ILE A 9 -4.20 0.66 -12.64
N ASP A 10 -3.25 1.14 -13.45
CA ASP A 10 -2.05 0.37 -13.76
C ASP A 10 -1.28 0.01 -12.47
N GLY A 11 -0.88 -1.27 -12.36
CA GLY A 11 -0.30 -1.83 -11.14
C GLY A 11 -1.31 -2.09 -10.00
N GLY A 12 -2.59 -1.76 -10.15
CA GLY A 12 -3.65 -2.13 -9.21
C GLY A 12 -3.61 -1.40 -7.86
N VAL A 13 -2.91 -0.26 -7.77
CA VAL A 13 -2.72 0.49 -6.52
C VAL A 13 -3.35 1.88 -6.64
N ALA A 14 -4.48 2.09 -5.98
CA ALA A 14 -5.12 3.39 -5.94
C ALA A 14 -4.49 4.31 -4.88
N ALA A 15 -4.05 5.49 -5.30
CA ALA A 15 -3.65 6.58 -4.39
C ALA A 15 -4.87 7.24 -3.73
N GLN A 16 -5.69 6.43 -3.04
CA GLN A 16 -6.90 6.86 -2.35
C GLN A 16 -6.65 6.99 -0.84
N ARG A 17 -7.26 8.01 -0.25
CA ARG A 17 -7.31 8.15 1.21
C ARG A 17 -8.38 7.20 1.78
N TYR A 18 -7.95 6.18 2.52
CA TYR A 18 -8.84 5.18 3.13
C TYR A 18 -9.20 5.45 4.59
N ARG A 19 -8.59 6.46 5.22
CA ARG A 19 -8.91 6.90 6.58
C ARG A 19 -8.66 8.39 6.75
N ASP A 20 -9.33 8.96 7.74
CA ASP A 20 -9.09 10.33 8.18
C ASP A 20 -8.04 10.37 9.30
N GLY A 21 -7.35 11.51 9.41
CA GLY A 21 -6.35 11.78 10.44
C GLY A 21 -5.04 11.01 10.28
N ASN A 22 -4.16 11.23 11.26
CA ASN A 22 -2.93 10.47 11.40
C ASN A 22 -3.22 9.23 12.23
N ALA A 23 -2.72 8.07 11.80
CA ALA A 23 -2.67 6.91 12.66
C ALA A 23 -1.31 6.22 12.52
N PRO A 24 -0.89 5.48 13.56
CA PRO A 24 0.39 4.81 13.56
C PRO A 24 0.45 3.73 12.47
N ASN A 25 1.67 3.26 12.21
CA ASN A 25 1.88 2.05 11.42
C ASN A 25 1.50 0.85 12.31
N TYR A 26 0.40 0.17 11.96
CA TYR A 26 -0.08 -0.98 12.72
C TYR A 26 0.55 -2.31 12.30
N TYR A 27 1.14 -2.36 11.11
CA TYR A 27 1.74 -3.57 10.55
C TYR A 27 3.18 -3.29 10.11
N GLU A 28 4.11 -3.98 10.77
CA GLU A 28 5.53 -3.95 10.50
C GLU A 28 5.96 -5.41 10.24
N PRO A 29 5.93 -5.86 8.96
CA PRO A 29 6.20 -7.26 8.64
C PRO A 29 7.62 -7.64 9.03
N SER A 30 7.79 -8.85 9.55
CA SER A 30 9.13 -9.43 9.72
C SER A 30 9.69 -9.91 8.37
N GLY A 31 10.97 -10.27 8.35
CA GLY A 31 11.63 -10.86 7.18
C GLY A 31 11.50 -12.38 7.10
N HIS A 32 10.65 -13.02 7.91
CA HIS A 32 10.64 -14.48 8.04
C HIS A 32 9.48 -15.12 7.27
N GLY A 33 9.79 -16.19 6.55
CA GLY A 33 8.79 -17.02 5.88
C GLY A 33 7.91 -16.21 4.92
N ARG A 34 6.58 -16.39 5.02
CA ARG A 34 5.61 -15.73 4.14
C ARG A 34 5.63 -14.20 4.26
N GLU A 35 6.01 -13.66 5.41
CA GLU A 35 6.03 -12.21 5.62
C GLU A 35 7.10 -11.51 4.79
N GLN A 36 8.18 -12.20 4.39
CA GLN A 36 9.18 -11.63 3.51
C GLN A 36 8.56 -11.13 2.19
N GLU A 37 7.73 -11.97 1.55
CA GLU A 37 7.05 -11.61 0.30
C GLU A 37 6.03 -10.47 0.52
N LEU A 38 5.36 -10.45 1.68
CA LEU A 38 4.45 -9.36 2.04
C LEU A 38 5.21 -8.05 2.27
N ALA A 39 6.38 -8.09 2.91
CA ALA A 39 7.25 -6.94 3.12
C ALA A 39 7.72 -6.34 1.79
N GLU A 40 8.17 -7.19 0.87
CA GLU A 40 8.58 -6.77 -0.48
C GLU A 40 7.40 -6.15 -1.25
N ARG A 41 6.21 -6.76 -1.17
CA ARG A 41 5.00 -6.21 -1.81
C ARG A 41 4.59 -4.87 -1.19
N LEU A 42 4.65 -4.75 0.13
CA LEU A 42 4.35 -3.51 0.84
C LEU A 42 5.33 -2.38 0.47
N ALA A 43 6.62 -2.71 0.33
CA ALA A 43 7.63 -1.76 -0.13
C ALA A 43 7.31 -1.23 -1.55
N ARG A 44 6.93 -2.11 -2.49
CA ARG A 44 6.51 -1.70 -3.84
C ARG A 44 5.28 -0.80 -3.82
N ILE A 45 4.25 -1.14 -3.01
CA ILE A 45 3.06 -0.30 -2.86
C ILE A 45 3.44 1.09 -2.34
N ARG A 46 4.31 1.19 -1.34
CA ARG A 46 4.79 2.47 -0.80
C ARG A 46 5.56 3.29 -1.85
N ALA A 47 6.39 2.66 -2.67
CA ALA A 47 7.11 3.34 -3.75
C ALA A 47 6.13 3.95 -4.78
N ILE A 48 5.12 3.18 -5.21
CA ILE A 48 4.07 3.67 -6.12
C ILE A 48 3.35 4.88 -5.53
N LEU A 49 2.96 4.82 -4.26
CA LEU A 49 2.23 5.89 -3.59
C LEU A 49 3.07 7.15 -3.32
N ASN A 50 4.39 7.03 -3.27
CA ASN A 50 5.31 8.13 -3.02
C ASN A 50 5.88 8.76 -4.30
N GLY A 51 5.46 8.31 -5.48
CA GLY A 51 5.85 8.90 -6.77
C GLY A 51 6.96 8.19 -7.54
N GLY A 52 7.38 6.99 -7.13
CA GLY A 52 8.47 6.23 -7.75
C GLY A 52 9.84 6.59 -7.21
#